data_AF-A0A7J6RN72-F1
#
_entry.id   AF-A0A7J6RN72-F1
#
_cell.length_a   1.000
_cell.length_b   1.000
_cell.length_c   1.000
_cell.angle_alpha   90.00
_cell.angle_beta   90.00
_cell.angle_gamma   90.00
#
_symmetry.space_group_name_H-M   'P 1'
#
loop_
_entity.id
_entity.type
_entity.pdbx_description
1 polymer ?
#
loop_
_entity_poly.entity_id
_entity_poly.type
_entity_poly.pdbx_seq_one_letter_code
_entity_poly.pdbx_strand_id
1 'polypeptide(L)'
;MAVFHVSCEAGTYIRTLCVHMGLLLGVGAHMQELRRVRSGNLGEQDQLITMHDLLDAQYVYESSRSEEYLRRAIMPLERILVAYPRIVLKDSAVNAVCYGAKLMVVGVLRFENGIEVGKDVVLMTTKGEAVALGIAQMTTAVIASVDHGCVATIKRVIMERDTYDSRWGYGPRASEKKKLILNGKLDEKGRPNENTPESWLKHEGMIPKLTGSPAEKKESPKEESTEEEQEPVKKEKKKHHKKRAVEEVEEAEEADEEAVEKKKKKKKSKHHHHDEDEA
;
A
#
# COMPACT_ATOMS: atom_id res chain seq x y z
N MET A 1 -10.86 -51.84 19.00
CA MET A 1 -10.92 -50.36 18.89
C MET A 1 -9.60 -49.91 18.28
N ALA A 2 -9.62 -49.06 17.24
CA ALA A 2 -8.40 -48.60 16.55
C ALA A 2 -8.37 -47.07 16.57
N VAL A 3 -7.20 -46.50 16.87
CA VAL A 3 -6.93 -45.05 16.82
C VAL A 3 -5.80 -44.85 15.83
N PHE A 4 -5.97 -43.95 14.86
CA PHE A 4 -4.96 -43.65 13.86
C PHE A 4 -4.93 -42.16 13.57
N HIS A 5 -3.76 -41.69 13.13
CA HIS A 5 -3.56 -40.33 12.66
C HIS A 5 -3.49 -40.33 11.14
N VAL A 6 -4.18 -39.39 10.49
CA VAL A 6 -4.26 -39.30 9.03
C VAL A 6 -4.03 -37.87 8.57
N SER A 7 -3.20 -37.72 7.53
CA SER A 7 -3.07 -36.47 6.77
C SER A 7 -3.74 -36.66 5.43
N CYS A 8 -4.65 -35.75 5.08
CA CYS A 8 -5.46 -35.86 3.88
C CYS A 8 -5.67 -34.48 3.24
N GLU A 9 -6.03 -34.46 1.97
CA GLU A 9 -6.40 -33.24 1.26
C GLU A 9 -7.77 -32.72 1.75
N ALA A 10 -8.00 -31.41 1.56
CA ALA A 10 -9.29 -30.80 1.84
C ALA A 10 -10.42 -31.49 1.05
N GLY A 11 -11.55 -31.75 1.71
CA GLY A 11 -12.69 -32.46 1.12
C GLY A 11 -12.65 -33.99 1.31
N THR A 12 -11.62 -34.54 1.94
CA THR A 12 -11.58 -35.98 2.25
C THR A 12 -12.59 -36.34 3.36
N TYR A 13 -13.49 -37.27 3.08
CA TYR A 13 -14.49 -37.76 4.04
C TYR A 13 -13.92 -38.89 4.91
N ILE A 14 -13.46 -38.54 6.12
CA ILE A 14 -12.87 -39.51 7.07
C ILE A 14 -13.86 -40.62 7.48
N ARG A 15 -15.15 -40.30 7.58
CA ARG A 15 -16.19 -41.31 7.84
C ARG A 15 -16.21 -42.41 6.78
N THR A 16 -16.15 -42.02 5.51
CA THR A 16 -16.13 -42.94 4.37
C THR A 16 -14.85 -43.76 4.35
N LEU A 17 -13.72 -43.14 4.68
CA LEU A 17 -12.43 -43.83 4.83
C LEU A 17 -12.50 -44.94 5.88
N CYS A 18 -13.14 -44.70 7.05
CA CYS A 18 -13.34 -45.74 8.06
C CYS A 18 -14.18 -46.90 7.53
N VAL A 19 -15.27 -46.62 6.80
CA VAL A 19 -16.10 -47.67 6.18
C VAL A 19 -15.29 -48.49 5.17
N HIS A 20 -14.51 -47.82 4.30
CA HIS A 20 -13.67 -48.50 3.31
C HIS A 20 -12.62 -49.41 3.97
N MET A 21 -11.97 -48.97 5.05
CA MET A 21 -11.07 -49.82 5.82
C MET A 21 -11.78 -51.04 6.41
N GLY A 22 -13.01 -50.86 6.90
CA GLY A 22 -13.85 -51.95 7.40
C GLY A 22 -14.21 -52.98 6.32
N LEU A 23 -14.49 -52.53 5.11
CA LEU A 23 -14.77 -53.39 3.95
C LEU A 23 -13.51 -54.16 3.52
N LEU A 24 -12.34 -53.51 3.49
CA LEU A 24 -11.05 -54.14 3.18
C LEU A 24 -10.68 -55.24 4.18
N LEU A 25 -11.02 -55.06 5.46
CA LEU A 25 -10.78 -56.04 6.52
C LEU A 25 -11.86 -57.12 6.62
N GLY A 26 -12.99 -57.00 5.90
CA GLY A 26 -14.09 -57.96 5.89
C GLY A 26 -14.97 -57.99 7.16
N VAL A 27 -14.62 -57.24 8.20
CA VAL A 27 -15.35 -57.20 9.48
C VAL A 27 -16.34 -56.03 9.59
N GLY A 28 -16.26 -55.06 8.68
CA GLY A 28 -16.98 -53.80 8.77
C GLY A 28 -16.40 -52.85 9.82
N ALA A 29 -16.51 -51.54 9.58
CA ALA A 29 -16.03 -50.51 10.51
C ALA A 29 -16.85 -49.23 10.36
N HIS A 30 -16.96 -48.49 11.44
CA HIS A 30 -17.62 -47.20 11.48
C HIS A 30 -16.79 -46.21 12.32
N MET A 31 -16.99 -44.92 12.07
CA MET A 31 -16.29 -43.87 12.80
C MET A 31 -16.97 -43.61 14.15
N GLN A 32 -16.25 -43.86 15.24
CA GLN A 32 -16.72 -43.63 16.61
C GLN A 32 -16.54 -42.15 17.01
N GLU A 33 -15.31 -41.66 16.91
CA GLU A 33 -14.93 -40.29 17.28
C GLU A 33 -14.00 -39.70 16.22
N LEU A 34 -14.02 -38.38 16.08
CA LEU A 34 -13.14 -37.65 15.18
C LEU A 34 -12.70 -36.35 15.82
N ARG A 35 -11.38 -36.15 15.91
CA ARG A 35 -10.76 -34.89 16.33
C ARG A 35 -9.86 -34.38 15.22
N ARG A 36 -10.09 -33.14 14.79
CA ARG A 36 -9.24 -32.47 13.80
C ARG A 36 -8.09 -31.77 14.49
N VAL A 37 -6.89 -32.30 14.32
CA VAL A 37 -5.67 -31.79 14.99
C VAL A 37 -4.96 -30.65 14.24
N ARG A 38 -5.30 -30.43 12.96
CA ARG A 38 -4.70 -29.39 12.12
C ARG A 38 -5.67 -28.93 11.03
N SER A 39 -5.64 -27.64 10.74
CA SER A 39 -6.33 -27.03 9.59
C SER A 39 -5.40 -26.02 8.93
N GLY A 40 -4.91 -26.33 7.73
CA GLY A 40 -3.94 -25.47 7.02
C GLY A 40 -2.67 -25.23 7.84
N ASN A 41 -2.40 -23.97 8.16
CA ASN A 41 -1.24 -23.54 8.94
C ASN A 41 -1.48 -23.50 10.45
N LEU A 42 -2.66 -23.89 10.93
CA LEU A 42 -3.03 -23.86 12.34
C LEU A 42 -3.15 -25.28 12.89
N GLY A 43 -2.31 -25.63 13.87
CA GLY A 43 -2.36 -26.86 14.64
C GLY A 43 -2.90 -26.66 16.06
N GLU A 44 -3.09 -27.76 16.79
CA GLU A 44 -3.52 -27.71 18.21
C GLU A 44 -2.52 -27.02 19.15
N GLN A 45 -1.24 -27.02 18.78
CA GLN A 45 -0.18 -26.36 19.55
C GLN A 45 -0.11 -24.84 19.26
N ASP A 46 -0.78 -24.38 18.19
CA ASP A 46 -0.75 -23.00 17.73
C ASP A 46 -1.87 -22.18 18.39
N GLN A 47 -1.85 -22.11 19.73
CA GLN A 47 -2.73 -21.25 20.52
C GLN A 47 -4.23 -21.57 20.33
N LEU A 48 -4.58 -22.83 20.55
CA LEU A 48 -5.98 -23.28 20.58
C LEU A 48 -6.69 -22.71 21.81
N ILE A 49 -7.84 -22.07 21.59
CA ILE A 49 -8.62 -21.38 22.62
C ILE A 49 -10.01 -22.01 22.71
N THR A 50 -10.55 -22.10 23.93
CA THR A 50 -11.90 -22.62 24.14
C THR A 50 -12.95 -21.50 24.11
N MET A 51 -14.23 -21.87 23.96
CA MET A 51 -15.32 -20.88 24.01
C MET A 51 -15.44 -20.19 25.38
N HIS A 52 -15.01 -20.86 26.46
CA HIS A 52 -14.98 -20.29 27.79
C HIS A 52 -13.92 -19.19 27.90
N ASP A 53 -12.72 -19.44 27.41
CA ASP A 53 -11.64 -18.45 27.40
C ASP A 53 -12.01 -17.19 26.60
N LEU A 54 -12.75 -17.35 25.50
CA LEU A 54 -13.22 -16.22 24.69
C LEU A 54 -14.26 -15.37 25.44
N LEU A 55 -15.17 -16.01 26.17
CA LEU A 55 -16.16 -15.32 27.01
C LEU A 55 -15.48 -14.53 28.12
N ASP A 56 -14.52 -15.17 28.80
CA ASP A 56 -13.76 -14.54 29.88
C ASP A 56 -12.92 -13.36 29.37
N ALA A 57 -12.30 -13.51 28.20
CA ALA A 57 -11.54 -12.44 27.56
C ALA A 57 -12.42 -11.21 27.24
N GLN A 58 -13.64 -11.44 26.77
CA GLN A 58 -14.60 -10.37 26.50
C GLN A 58 -15.05 -9.68 27.81
N TYR A 59 -15.37 -10.46 28.84
CA TYR A 59 -15.81 -9.92 30.13
C TYR A 59 -14.73 -9.05 30.80
N VAL A 60 -13.47 -9.48 30.77
CA VAL A 60 -12.33 -8.73 31.29
C VAL A 60 -12.14 -7.41 30.53
N TYR A 61 -12.28 -7.43 29.20
CA TYR A 61 -12.22 -6.24 28.37
C TYR A 61 -13.32 -5.22 28.75
N GLU A 62 -14.55 -5.67 28.94
CA GLU A 62 -15.66 -4.79 29.32
C GLU A 62 -15.51 -4.23 30.74
N SER A 63 -15.07 -5.06 31.69
CA SER A 63 -14.99 -4.68 33.10
C SER A 63 -13.78 -3.79 33.42
N SER A 64 -12.63 -4.10 32.84
CA SER A 64 -11.34 -3.47 33.20
C SER A 64 -10.73 -2.62 32.08
N ARG A 65 -11.32 -2.64 30.86
CA ARG A 65 -10.75 -2.08 29.63
C ARG A 65 -9.35 -2.60 29.27
N SER A 66 -8.95 -3.74 29.84
CA SER A 66 -7.69 -4.40 29.49
C SER A 66 -7.85 -5.22 28.21
N GLU A 67 -7.03 -4.94 27.20
CA GLU A 67 -7.06 -5.63 25.89
C GLU A 67 -6.16 -6.87 25.81
N GLU A 68 -5.31 -7.10 26.81
CA GLU A 68 -4.24 -8.11 26.73
C GLU A 68 -4.78 -9.52 26.50
N TYR A 69 -5.82 -9.90 27.24
CA TYR A 69 -6.40 -11.24 27.11
C TYR A 69 -7.11 -11.42 25.76
N LEU A 70 -7.83 -10.40 25.30
CA LEU A 70 -8.54 -10.43 24.01
C LEU A 70 -7.58 -10.46 22.82
N ARG A 71 -6.48 -9.70 22.87
CA ARG A 71 -5.42 -9.73 21.84
C ARG A 71 -4.64 -11.04 21.83
N ARG A 72 -4.57 -11.74 22.95
CA ARG A 72 -4.05 -13.11 23.00
C ARG A 72 -5.04 -14.11 22.40
N ALA A 73 -6.35 -13.88 22.54
CA ALA A 73 -7.36 -14.77 21.99
C ALA A 73 -7.48 -14.64 20.45
N ILE A 74 -7.43 -13.42 19.94
CA ILE A 74 -7.65 -13.14 18.52
C ILE A 74 -6.29 -13.03 17.79
N MET A 75 -6.04 -13.97 16.89
CA MET A 75 -4.84 -13.96 16.06
C MET A 75 -5.02 -13.11 14.79
N PRO A 76 -3.95 -12.44 14.31
CA PRO A 76 -3.97 -11.71 13.05
C PRO A 76 -4.11 -12.66 11.85
N LEU A 77 -4.80 -12.21 10.81
CA LEU A 77 -5.10 -13.02 9.61
C LEU A 77 -3.83 -13.44 8.85
N GLU A 78 -2.75 -12.66 8.96
CA GLU A 78 -1.45 -12.90 8.35
C GLU A 78 -0.89 -14.28 8.71
N ARG A 79 -1.26 -14.84 9.87
CA ARG A 79 -0.81 -16.15 10.32
C ARG A 79 -1.25 -17.29 9.39
N ILE A 80 -2.41 -17.16 8.74
CA ILE A 80 -2.91 -18.16 7.78
C ILE A 80 -2.12 -18.10 6.47
N LEU A 81 -1.47 -16.96 6.19
CA LEU A 81 -0.81 -16.67 4.92
C LEU A 81 0.69 -17.01 4.90
N VAL A 82 1.23 -17.56 5.98
CA VAL A 82 2.67 -17.84 6.14
C VAL A 82 3.20 -18.88 5.14
N ALA A 83 2.36 -19.79 4.65
CA ALA A 83 2.78 -20.80 3.66
C ALA A 83 3.01 -20.23 2.26
N TYR A 84 2.47 -19.05 1.94
CA TYR A 84 2.54 -18.51 0.60
C TYR A 84 3.82 -17.70 0.38
N PRO A 85 4.40 -17.74 -0.84
CA PRO A 85 5.51 -16.88 -1.21
C PRO A 85 5.11 -15.40 -1.13
N ARG A 86 6.04 -14.57 -0.64
CA ARG A 86 5.78 -13.17 -0.33
C ARG A 86 6.36 -12.20 -1.35
N ILE A 87 5.61 -11.15 -1.65
CA ILE A 87 6.06 -9.98 -2.43
C ILE A 87 5.77 -8.72 -1.61
N VAL A 88 6.82 -7.99 -1.26
CA VAL A 88 6.74 -6.74 -0.51
C VAL A 88 6.50 -5.58 -1.48
N LEU A 89 5.44 -4.82 -1.24
CA LEU A 89 5.05 -3.67 -2.03
C LEU A 89 5.72 -2.38 -1.53
N LYS A 90 5.90 -1.42 -2.44
CA LYS A 90 6.11 -0.02 -2.07
C LYS A 90 4.82 0.57 -1.53
N ASP A 91 4.92 1.40 -0.48
CA ASP A 91 3.75 2.06 0.14
C ASP A 91 2.90 2.84 -0.87
N SER A 92 3.52 3.45 -1.89
CA SER A 92 2.83 4.17 -2.96
C SER A 92 1.94 3.28 -3.85
N ALA A 93 2.21 1.98 -3.90
CA ALA A 93 1.48 1.02 -4.72
C ALA A 93 0.36 0.30 -3.93
N VAL A 94 0.37 0.37 -2.60
CA VAL A 94 -0.57 -0.38 -1.74
C VAL A 94 -2.01 0.02 -2.03
N ASN A 95 -2.34 1.32 -2.03
CA ASN A 95 -3.72 1.74 -2.23
C ASN A 95 -4.24 1.32 -3.61
N ALA A 96 -3.43 1.43 -4.67
CA ALA A 96 -3.80 0.98 -6.00
C ALA A 96 -4.15 -0.53 -6.03
N VAL A 97 -3.40 -1.36 -5.31
CA VAL A 97 -3.68 -2.79 -5.16
C VAL A 97 -4.98 -3.02 -4.37
N CYS A 98 -5.27 -2.21 -3.34
CA CYS A 98 -6.55 -2.28 -2.63
C CYS A 98 -7.77 -1.98 -3.52
N TYR A 99 -7.60 -1.17 -4.56
CA TYR A 99 -8.62 -0.91 -5.59
C TYR A 99 -8.70 -1.99 -6.68
N GLY A 100 -7.84 -3.01 -6.65
CA GLY A 100 -7.84 -4.09 -7.64
C GLY A 100 -6.89 -3.86 -8.82
N ALA A 101 -5.97 -2.89 -8.75
CA ALA A 101 -4.98 -2.68 -9.79
C ALA A 101 -3.94 -3.81 -9.82
N LYS A 102 -3.53 -4.23 -11.02
CA LYS A 102 -2.46 -5.24 -11.18
C LYS A 102 -1.14 -4.72 -10.59
N LEU A 103 -0.36 -5.61 -9.99
CA LEU A 103 0.95 -5.26 -9.46
C LEU A 103 1.96 -5.17 -10.61
N MET A 104 2.52 -3.98 -10.82
CA MET A 104 3.59 -3.74 -11.78
C MET A 104 4.96 -3.83 -11.12
N VAL A 105 6.01 -4.12 -11.90
CA VAL A 105 7.41 -4.24 -11.41
C VAL A 105 7.82 -3.02 -10.59
N VAL A 106 7.45 -1.81 -11.01
CA VAL A 106 7.77 -0.54 -10.32
C VAL A 106 7.25 -0.50 -8.87
N GLY A 107 6.17 -1.21 -8.58
CA GLY A 107 5.54 -1.29 -7.26
C GLY A 107 6.15 -2.34 -6.32
N VAL A 108 7.04 -3.20 -6.81
CA VAL A 108 7.72 -4.20 -6.01
C VAL A 108 8.92 -3.58 -5.29
N LEU A 109 9.08 -3.90 -4.02
CA LEU A 109 10.24 -3.53 -3.21
C LEU A 109 11.15 -4.74 -2.97
N ARG A 110 10.57 -5.87 -2.56
CA ARG A 110 11.28 -7.14 -2.33
C ARG A 110 10.39 -8.31 -2.73
N PHE A 111 10.99 -9.44 -3.06
CA PHE A 111 10.28 -10.66 -3.40
C PHE A 111 11.02 -11.87 -2.85
N GLU A 112 10.28 -12.95 -2.62
CA GLU A 112 10.82 -14.22 -2.17
C GLU A 112 11.35 -15.08 -3.34
N ASN A 113 12.25 -16.02 -3.03
CA ASN A 113 12.76 -16.97 -4.01
C ASN A 113 11.75 -18.11 -4.25
N GLY A 114 11.80 -18.72 -5.44
CA GLY A 114 10.93 -19.86 -5.77
C GLY A 114 9.49 -19.46 -6.13
N ILE A 115 9.32 -18.25 -6.69
CA ILE A 115 8.08 -17.81 -7.31
C ILE A 115 8.05 -18.33 -8.75
N GLU A 116 7.03 -19.14 -9.05
CA GLU A 116 6.74 -19.68 -10.36
C GLU A 116 5.50 -19.01 -10.94
N VAL A 117 5.38 -19.01 -12.27
CA VAL A 117 4.20 -18.44 -12.96
C VAL A 117 2.96 -19.28 -12.62
N GLY A 118 1.86 -18.60 -12.27
CA GLY A 118 0.60 -19.23 -11.89
C GLY A 118 0.48 -19.59 -10.42
N LYS A 119 1.56 -19.45 -9.63
CA LYS A 119 1.53 -19.73 -8.18
C LYS A 119 0.82 -18.61 -7.42
N ASP A 120 0.08 -19.00 -6.38
CA ASP A 120 -0.53 -18.04 -5.45
C ASP A 120 0.57 -17.38 -4.60
N VAL A 121 0.57 -16.05 -4.55
CA VAL A 121 1.50 -15.20 -3.81
C VAL A 121 0.75 -14.26 -2.86
N VAL A 122 1.37 -13.92 -1.74
CA VAL A 122 0.88 -12.89 -0.81
C VAL A 122 1.60 -11.58 -1.10
N LEU A 123 0.81 -10.53 -1.34
CA LEU A 123 1.28 -9.16 -1.42
C LEU A 123 1.24 -8.56 -0.02
N MET A 124 2.37 -8.07 0.47
CA MET A 124 2.52 -7.54 1.82
C MET A 124 3.12 -6.13 1.84
N THR A 125 2.83 -5.36 2.88
CA THR A 125 3.48 -4.07 3.12
C THR A 125 4.86 -4.27 3.76
N THR A 126 5.63 -3.18 3.87
CA THR A 126 6.91 -3.17 4.61
C THR A 126 6.75 -3.47 6.10
N LYS A 127 5.55 -3.26 6.66
CA LYS A 127 5.20 -3.54 8.06
C LYS A 127 4.82 -5.00 8.32
N GLY A 128 4.60 -5.78 7.27
CA GLY A 128 4.16 -7.17 7.39
C GLY A 128 2.66 -7.39 7.27
N GLU A 129 1.88 -6.35 6.94
CA GLU A 129 0.42 -6.46 6.77
C GLU A 129 0.11 -7.13 5.42
N ALA A 130 -0.89 -8.02 5.39
CA ALA A 130 -1.32 -8.65 4.14
C ALA A 130 -2.25 -7.73 3.35
N VAL A 131 -1.80 -7.30 2.17
CA VAL A 131 -2.57 -6.41 1.29
C VAL A 131 -3.58 -7.21 0.47
N ALA A 132 -3.08 -8.22 -0.26
CA ALA A 132 -3.89 -9.02 -1.17
C ALA A 132 -3.23 -10.37 -1.47
N LEU A 133 -4.05 -11.32 -1.89
CA LEU A 133 -3.60 -12.53 -2.59
C LEU A 133 -3.56 -12.26 -4.09
N GLY A 134 -2.46 -12.66 -4.71
CA GLY A 134 -2.24 -12.55 -6.14
C GLY A 134 -1.84 -13.87 -6.77
N ILE A 135 -1.92 -13.93 -8.09
CA ILE A 135 -1.37 -15.00 -8.92
C ILE A 135 -0.15 -14.42 -9.62
N ALA A 136 1.01 -15.05 -9.43
CA ALA A 136 2.25 -14.61 -10.05
C ALA A 136 2.18 -14.77 -11.57
N GLN A 137 2.56 -13.72 -12.30
CA GLN A 137 2.65 -13.71 -13.77
C GLN A 137 4.10 -13.81 -14.25
N MET A 138 5.07 -13.67 -13.34
CA MET A 138 6.50 -13.71 -13.61
C MET A 138 7.20 -14.64 -12.63
N THR A 139 8.31 -15.25 -13.06
CA THR A 139 9.19 -16.00 -12.16
C THR A 139 10.11 -15.07 -11.38
N THR A 140 10.69 -15.56 -10.28
CA THR A 140 11.69 -14.80 -9.49
C THR A 140 12.82 -14.21 -10.36
N ALA A 141 13.35 -14.97 -11.32
CA ALA A 141 14.43 -14.51 -12.19
C ALA A 141 13.97 -13.38 -13.14
N VAL A 142 12.75 -13.48 -13.67
CA VAL A 142 12.20 -12.46 -14.57
C VAL A 142 11.93 -11.17 -13.81
N ILE A 143 11.37 -11.25 -12.59
CA ILE A 143 11.12 -10.07 -11.73
C ILE A 143 12.42 -9.29 -11.46
N ALA A 144 13.55 -9.99 -11.33
CA ALA A 144 14.86 -9.36 -11.09
C ALA A 144 15.46 -8.69 -12.34
N SER A 145 15.16 -9.22 -13.54
CA SER A 145 15.82 -8.83 -14.79
C SER A 145 15.07 -7.76 -15.59
N VAL A 146 13.76 -7.66 -15.43
CA VAL A 146 12.90 -6.88 -16.33
C VAL A 146 12.57 -5.51 -15.74
N ASP A 147 12.69 -4.45 -16.54
CA ASP A 147 12.36 -3.07 -16.11
C ASP A 147 10.85 -2.77 -16.08
N HIS A 148 10.05 -3.47 -16.89
CA HIS A 148 8.63 -3.19 -17.11
C HIS A 148 7.80 -4.46 -17.18
N GLY A 149 6.64 -4.49 -16.51
CA GLY A 149 5.66 -5.54 -16.69
C GLY A 149 4.77 -5.77 -15.48
N CYS A 150 3.86 -6.73 -15.62
CA CYS A 150 2.93 -7.14 -14.56
C CYS A 150 3.53 -8.33 -13.80
N VAL A 151 3.76 -8.15 -12.50
CA VAL A 151 4.34 -9.16 -11.61
C VAL A 151 3.26 -10.10 -11.09
N ALA A 152 2.13 -9.55 -10.65
CA ALA A 152 1.03 -10.34 -10.10
C ALA A 152 -0.33 -9.75 -10.46
N THR A 153 -1.28 -10.62 -10.80
CA THR A 153 -2.70 -10.29 -10.93
C THR A 153 -3.38 -10.53 -9.60
N ILE A 154 -4.28 -9.65 -9.18
CA ILE A 154 -4.99 -9.81 -7.92
C ILE A 154 -6.03 -10.93 -8.03
N LYS A 155 -6.02 -11.82 -7.04
CA LYS A 155 -7.03 -12.86 -6.83
C LYS A 155 -8.05 -12.41 -5.79
N ARG A 156 -7.59 -11.85 -4.67
CA ARG A 156 -8.45 -11.36 -3.58
C ARG A 156 -7.77 -10.24 -2.80
N VAL A 157 -8.43 -9.10 -2.65
CA VAL A 157 -7.98 -8.01 -1.77
C VAL A 157 -8.39 -8.32 -0.33
N ILE A 158 -7.50 -8.06 0.61
CA ILE A 158 -7.72 -8.28 2.05
C ILE A 158 -7.77 -6.95 2.79
N MET A 159 -6.80 -6.07 2.52
CA MET A 159 -6.69 -4.76 3.15
C MET A 159 -7.81 -3.83 2.71
N GLU A 160 -8.26 -2.97 3.63
CA GLU A 160 -9.26 -1.96 3.34
C GLU A 160 -8.74 -0.90 2.36
N ARG A 161 -9.67 -0.21 1.72
CA ARG A 161 -9.36 0.91 0.83
C ARG A 161 -8.96 2.12 1.67
N ASP A 162 -8.02 2.91 1.18
CA ASP A 162 -7.57 4.16 1.80
C ASP A 162 -6.92 4.01 3.19
N THR A 163 -6.49 2.79 3.56
CA THR A 163 -5.56 2.55 4.68
C THR A 163 -4.20 3.22 4.43
N TYR A 164 -3.82 3.35 3.16
CA TYR A 164 -2.62 4.06 2.71
C TYR A 164 -3.02 5.19 1.75
N ASP A 165 -2.33 6.33 1.85
CA ASP A 165 -2.63 7.50 1.01
C ASP A 165 -2.42 7.21 -0.48
N SER A 166 -3.37 7.68 -1.29
CA SER A 166 -3.24 7.74 -2.75
C SER A 166 -2.14 8.73 -3.15
N ARG A 167 -0.97 8.22 -3.54
CA ARG A 167 0.12 9.07 -4.06
C ARG A 167 0.00 9.41 -5.56
N TRP A 168 -1.16 9.19 -6.18
CA TRP A 168 -1.41 9.67 -7.54
C TRP A 168 -1.27 11.20 -7.58
N GLY A 169 -0.36 11.73 -8.41
CA GLY A 169 -0.16 13.18 -8.52
C GLY A 169 0.77 13.80 -7.47
N TYR A 170 1.57 13.00 -6.75
CA TYR A 170 2.67 13.47 -5.89
C TYR A 170 4.06 13.30 -6.53
N GLY A 171 4.13 12.99 -7.84
CA GLY A 171 5.40 12.92 -8.57
C GLY A 171 6.09 14.29 -8.69
N PRO A 172 7.41 14.34 -8.92
CA PRO A 172 8.17 15.59 -9.04
C PRO A 172 7.52 16.60 -9.99
N ARG A 173 7.05 16.13 -11.15
CA ARG A 173 6.33 16.94 -12.15
C ARG A 173 4.97 17.45 -11.67
N ALA A 174 4.21 16.65 -10.93
CA ALA A 174 2.91 17.07 -10.42
C ALA A 174 3.06 18.10 -9.30
N SER A 175 4.10 17.95 -8.47
CA SER A 175 4.50 18.95 -7.47
C SER A 175 5.01 20.23 -8.12
N GLU A 176 5.83 20.15 -9.18
CA GLU A 176 6.24 21.31 -9.98
C GLU A 176 5.05 22.00 -10.65
N LYS A 177 4.09 21.24 -11.20
CA LYS A 177 2.84 21.78 -11.73
C LYS A 177 2.10 22.59 -10.69
N LYS A 178 1.91 22.02 -9.50
CA LYS A 178 1.25 22.70 -8.36
C LYS A 178 2.02 23.96 -7.94
N LYS A 179 3.35 23.92 -7.87
CA LYS A 179 4.20 25.09 -7.56
C LYS A 179 4.08 26.18 -8.63
N LEU A 180 4.02 25.81 -9.91
CA LEU A 180 3.90 26.77 -11.01
C LEU A 180 2.49 27.38 -11.09
N ILE A 181 1.46 26.63 -10.74
CA ILE A 181 0.09 27.16 -10.56
C ILE A 181 0.06 28.14 -9.40
N LEU A 182 0.66 27.79 -8.25
CA LEU A 182 0.77 28.68 -7.08
C LEU A 182 1.52 29.97 -7.41
N ASN A 183 2.58 29.88 -8.22
CA ASN A 183 3.38 31.02 -8.67
C ASN A 183 2.72 31.83 -9.81
N GLY A 184 1.48 31.50 -10.22
CA GLY A 184 0.76 32.18 -11.31
C GLY A 184 1.38 32.01 -12.70
N LYS A 185 2.35 31.09 -12.84
CA LYS A 185 3.03 30.81 -14.12
C LYS A 185 2.23 29.83 -14.98
N LEU A 186 1.28 29.11 -14.39
CA LEU A 186 0.29 28.28 -15.08
C LEU A 186 -1.13 28.69 -14.66
N ASP A 187 -2.09 28.45 -15.55
CA ASP A 187 -3.52 28.67 -15.29
C ASP A 187 -4.06 27.71 -14.19
N GLU A 188 -5.24 27.98 -13.62
CA GLU A 188 -5.88 27.17 -12.54
C GLU A 188 -6.06 25.70 -12.95
N LYS A 189 -6.24 25.46 -14.27
CA LYS A 189 -6.38 24.11 -14.86
C LYS A 189 -5.04 23.51 -15.30
N GLY A 190 -3.95 24.25 -15.09
CA GLY A 190 -2.59 23.85 -15.39
C GLY A 190 -2.27 23.76 -16.88
N ARG A 191 -2.82 24.70 -17.66
CA ARG A 191 -2.46 24.94 -19.06
C ARG A 191 -1.32 25.97 -19.13
N PRO A 192 -0.47 25.93 -20.16
CA PRO A 192 0.57 26.95 -20.36
C PRO A 192 -0.05 28.32 -20.60
N ASN A 193 0.58 29.36 -20.04
CA ASN A 193 0.25 30.76 -20.24
C ASN A 193 1.53 31.52 -20.64
N GLU A 194 1.45 32.80 -20.99
CA GLU A 194 2.59 33.59 -21.48
C GLU A 194 3.80 33.62 -20.52
N ASN A 195 3.56 33.44 -19.22
CA ASN A 195 4.58 33.41 -18.17
C ASN A 195 5.14 32.01 -17.86
N THR A 196 4.84 31.01 -18.69
CA THR A 196 5.37 29.66 -18.47
C THR A 196 6.85 29.57 -18.79
N PRO A 197 7.69 28.99 -17.90
CA PRO A 197 9.10 28.81 -18.19
C PRO A 197 9.28 27.78 -19.32
N GLU A 198 10.20 28.06 -20.24
CA GLU A 198 10.52 27.16 -21.37
C GLU A 198 10.90 25.74 -20.92
N SER A 199 11.44 25.57 -19.70
CA SER A 199 11.73 24.26 -19.11
C SER A 199 10.48 23.40 -18.91
N TRP A 200 9.31 24.00 -18.67
CA TRP A 200 8.04 23.30 -18.54
C TRP A 200 7.48 22.86 -19.90
N LEU A 201 7.63 23.69 -20.95
CA LEU A 201 7.25 23.34 -22.33
C LEU A 201 8.18 22.30 -22.96
N LYS A 202 9.50 22.43 -22.77
CA LYS A 202 10.51 21.51 -23.34
C LYS A 202 10.40 20.09 -22.78
N HIS A 203 9.75 19.92 -21.62
CA HIS A 203 9.53 18.62 -20.98
C HIS A 203 8.19 17.97 -21.39
N GLU A 204 7.48 18.50 -22.40
CA GLU A 204 6.40 17.74 -23.06
C GLU A 204 6.96 16.43 -23.62
N GLY A 205 6.24 15.35 -23.33
CA GLY A 205 6.72 13.98 -23.40
C GLY A 205 7.36 13.60 -24.73
N MET A 206 8.60 13.13 -24.66
CA MET A 206 9.05 12.13 -25.61
C MET A 206 8.32 10.82 -25.27
N ILE A 207 7.13 10.67 -25.84
CA ILE A 207 6.55 9.35 -26.09
C ILE A 207 7.58 8.62 -26.95
N PRO A 208 8.06 7.41 -26.62
CA PRO A 208 8.89 6.65 -27.54
C PRO A 208 8.13 6.54 -28.87
N LYS A 209 8.65 7.13 -29.94
CA LYS A 209 8.07 6.98 -31.28
C LYS A 209 8.07 5.49 -31.59
N LEU A 210 6.90 4.88 -31.58
CA LEU A 210 6.73 3.54 -32.15
C LEU A 210 6.93 3.67 -33.67
N THR A 211 7.90 2.93 -34.19
CA THR A 211 8.20 2.68 -35.61
C THR A 211 8.95 3.78 -36.37
N GLY A 212 9.89 3.33 -37.21
CA GLY A 212 11.08 4.07 -37.63
C GLY A 212 10.92 5.03 -38.81
N SER A 213 11.70 6.12 -38.74
CA SER A 213 12.29 6.88 -39.85
C SER A 213 13.30 7.90 -39.31
N PRO A 214 14.29 8.33 -40.10
CA PRO A 214 15.69 8.34 -39.70
C PRO A 214 16.17 9.63 -39.01
N ALA A 215 17.29 9.47 -38.31
CA ALA A 215 17.97 10.47 -37.51
C ALA A 215 18.47 11.67 -38.31
N GLU A 216 18.21 12.88 -37.81
CA GLU A 216 18.96 14.09 -38.14
C GLU A 216 19.77 14.59 -36.95
N LYS A 217 20.91 15.17 -37.31
CA LYS A 217 22.16 15.28 -36.55
C LYS A 217 22.10 16.31 -35.42
N LYS A 218 22.88 16.02 -34.37
CA LYS A 218 23.32 16.96 -33.33
C LYS A 218 24.25 18.02 -33.93
N GLU A 219 24.01 19.28 -33.61
CA GLU A 219 25.05 20.32 -33.61
C GLU A 219 25.26 20.84 -32.18
N SER A 220 26.53 20.88 -31.79
CA SER A 220 27.09 21.41 -30.54
C SER A 220 27.18 22.95 -30.56
N PRO A 221 27.07 23.66 -29.43
CA PRO A 221 27.33 25.09 -29.38
C PRO A 221 28.85 25.36 -29.41
N LYS A 222 29.26 26.29 -30.28
CA LYS A 222 30.59 26.91 -30.26
C LYS A 222 30.68 27.94 -29.12
N GLU A 223 31.80 27.90 -28.42
CA GLU A 223 32.35 28.98 -27.61
C GLU A 223 32.74 30.16 -28.51
N GLU A 224 32.43 31.38 -28.10
CA GLU A 224 33.25 32.54 -28.42
C GLU A 224 33.20 33.55 -27.27
N SER A 225 34.39 33.85 -26.78
CA SER A 225 34.79 34.76 -25.72
C SER A 225 34.99 36.18 -26.25
N THR A 226 34.61 37.18 -25.45
CA THR A 226 35.38 38.45 -25.36
C THR A 226 35.18 39.08 -23.98
N GLU A 227 36.31 39.30 -23.31
CA GLU A 227 36.54 39.97 -22.02
C GLU A 227 36.25 41.48 -22.11
N GLU A 228 35.49 42.04 -21.15
CA GLU A 228 35.90 42.89 -20.02
C GLU A 228 35.94 44.41 -20.29
N GLU A 229 35.10 45.15 -19.55
CA GLU A 229 35.47 46.43 -18.91
C GLU A 229 34.73 46.52 -17.56
N GLN A 230 35.48 46.78 -16.48
CA GLN A 230 35.05 46.90 -15.08
C GLN A 230 34.47 48.31 -14.80
N GLU A 231 33.48 48.53 -13.92
CA GLU A 231 33.67 48.77 -12.46
C GLU A 231 32.31 48.89 -11.70
N PRO A 232 32.26 48.97 -10.33
CA PRO A 232 31.33 48.20 -9.48
C PRO A 232 30.20 49.03 -8.78
N VAL A 233 29.27 48.35 -8.05
CA VAL A 233 28.64 48.74 -6.74
C VAL A 233 27.23 48.13 -6.49
N LYS A 234 27.08 47.21 -5.50
CA LYS A 234 26.04 47.15 -4.41
C LYS A 234 25.86 45.75 -3.79
N LYS A 235 26.48 45.54 -2.61
CA LYS A 235 26.36 44.33 -1.76
C LYS A 235 25.32 44.43 -0.62
N GLU A 236 24.45 45.45 -0.58
CA GLU A 236 23.55 45.66 0.58
C GLU A 236 22.11 45.13 0.44
N LYS A 237 21.64 44.73 -0.75
CA LYS A 237 20.22 44.33 -0.93
C LYS A 237 19.86 42.88 -0.56
N LYS A 238 20.85 42.00 -0.33
CA LYS A 238 20.59 40.55 -0.10
C LYS A 238 20.18 40.18 1.34
N LYS A 239 20.41 41.03 2.36
CA LYS A 239 20.04 40.71 3.74
C LYS A 239 18.60 41.07 4.11
N HIS A 240 18.02 42.08 3.49
CA HIS A 240 16.64 42.49 3.80
C HIS A 240 15.58 41.55 3.22
N HIS A 241 15.85 40.94 2.06
CA HIS A 241 14.86 40.09 1.40
C HIS A 241 14.68 38.73 2.06
N LYS A 242 15.74 38.22 2.73
CA LYS A 242 15.70 36.94 3.46
C LYS A 242 14.98 37.06 4.82
N LYS A 243 14.96 38.23 5.45
CA LYS A 243 14.19 38.45 6.69
C LYS A 243 12.68 38.57 6.41
N ARG A 244 12.29 39.31 5.38
CA ARG A 244 10.88 39.42 4.97
C ARG A 244 10.25 38.09 4.56
N ALA A 245 11.00 37.23 3.88
CA ALA A 245 10.52 35.91 3.47
C ALA A 245 10.42 34.89 4.61
N VAL A 246 10.93 35.20 5.81
CA VAL A 246 10.76 34.33 7.00
C VAL A 246 9.59 34.84 7.84
N GLU A 247 9.44 36.15 8.01
CA GLU A 247 8.28 36.77 8.67
C GLU A 247 6.96 36.48 7.93
N GLU A 248 6.95 36.50 6.58
CA GLU A 248 5.74 36.16 5.79
C GLU A 248 5.34 34.68 5.87
N VAL A 249 6.28 33.79 6.24
CA VAL A 249 5.99 32.36 6.40
C VAL A 249 5.46 32.06 7.80
N GLU A 250 5.99 32.73 8.83
CA GLU A 250 5.49 32.62 10.21
C GLU A 250 4.09 33.22 10.36
N GLU A 251 3.79 34.38 9.74
CA GLU A 251 2.43 34.95 9.74
C GLU A 251 1.41 34.08 8.98
N ALA A 252 1.85 33.35 7.94
CA ALA A 252 0.98 32.45 7.18
C ALA A 252 0.66 31.16 7.97
N GLU A 253 1.61 30.64 8.75
CA GLU A 253 1.39 29.48 9.61
C GLU A 253 0.46 29.83 10.80
N GLU A 254 0.62 31.00 11.43
CA GLU A 254 -0.28 31.45 12.51
C GLU A 254 -1.71 31.72 12.01
N ALA A 255 -1.87 32.25 10.80
CA ALA A 255 -3.19 32.48 10.20
C ALA A 255 -3.94 31.18 9.86
N ASP A 256 -3.23 30.13 9.44
CA ASP A 256 -3.81 28.82 9.17
C ASP A 256 -4.20 28.10 10.48
N GLU A 257 -3.42 28.24 11.55
CA GLU A 257 -3.77 27.68 12.86
C GLU A 257 -5.02 28.35 13.46
N GLU A 258 -5.15 29.68 13.39
CA GLU A 258 -6.36 30.40 13.83
C GLU A 258 -7.60 30.02 13.01
N ALA A 259 -7.44 29.79 11.70
CA ALA A 259 -8.54 29.39 10.82
C ALA A 259 -9.04 27.96 11.13
N VAL A 260 -8.13 27.05 11.50
CA VAL A 260 -8.45 25.69 11.94
C VAL A 260 -9.17 25.70 13.30
N GLU A 261 -8.77 26.58 14.22
CA GLU A 261 -9.42 26.71 15.53
C GLU A 261 -10.84 27.29 15.44
N LYS A 262 -11.04 28.32 14.60
CA LYS A 262 -12.36 28.90 14.33
C LYS A 262 -13.30 27.89 13.64
N LYS A 263 -12.78 27.03 12.75
CA LYS A 263 -13.58 25.93 12.14
C LYS A 263 -13.96 24.84 13.14
N LYS A 264 -13.11 24.50 14.11
CA LYS A 264 -13.44 23.55 15.18
C LYS A 264 -14.51 24.08 16.13
N LYS A 265 -14.47 25.38 16.50
CA LYS A 265 -15.52 26.02 17.32
C LYS A 265 -16.87 26.07 16.60
N LYS A 266 -16.89 26.37 15.29
CA LYS A 266 -18.11 26.39 14.47
C LYS A 266 -18.75 25.01 14.23
N LYS A 267 -17.96 23.93 14.28
CA LYS A 267 -18.46 22.55 14.22
C LYS A 267 -19.07 22.09 15.55
N LYS A 268 -18.50 22.51 16.69
CA LYS A 268 -19.06 22.24 18.03
C LYS A 268 -20.40 22.94 18.26
N SER A 269 -20.56 24.18 17.81
CA SER A 269 -21.83 24.93 17.96
C SER A 269 -22.95 24.38 17.07
N LYS A 270 -22.63 23.75 15.94
CA LYS A 270 -23.62 23.10 15.06
C LYS A 270 -24.10 21.75 15.59
N HIS A 271 -23.29 21.05 16.37
CA HIS A 271 -23.72 19.78 16.97
C HIS A 271 -24.66 20.00 18.16
N HIS A 272 -24.39 21.02 18.98
CA HIS A 272 -25.22 21.33 20.15
C HIS A 272 -26.62 21.85 19.79
N HIS A 273 -26.80 22.42 18.59
CA HIS A 273 -28.10 22.91 18.14
C HIS A 273 -28.97 21.80 17.51
N HIS A 274 -28.38 20.65 17.16
CA HIS A 274 -29.13 19.55 16.55
C HIS A 274 -29.72 18.59 17.60
N ASP A 275 -29.09 18.50 18.78
CA ASP A 275 -29.55 17.64 19.89
C ASP A 275 -30.68 18.26 20.73
N GLU A 276 -31.00 19.56 20.57
CA GLU A 276 -32.09 20.24 21.29
C GLU A 276 -33.43 20.28 20.53
N ASP A 277 -33.44 19.95 19.24
CA ASP A 277 -34.66 19.97 18.39
C ASP A 277 -35.29 18.57 18.17
N GLU A 278 -34.73 17.51 18.78
CA GLU A 278 -35.22 16.11 18.67
C GLU A 278 -35.55 15.44 20.04
N ALA A 279 -35.84 16.23 21.07
CA ALA A 279 -36.33 15.75 22.38
C ALA A 279 -37.78 16.19 22.67
#